data_AF-A0A345X1V1-F1
#
_entry.id   AF-A0A345X1V1-F1
#
_cell.length_a   1.000
_cell.length_b   1.000
_cell.length_c   1.000
_cell.angle_alpha   90.00
_cell.angle_beta   90.00
_cell.angle_gamma   90.00
#
_symmetry.space_group_name_H-M   'P 1'
#
loop_
_entity.id
_entity.type
_entity.pdbx_description
1 polymer ?
#
loop_
_entity_poly.entity_id
_entity_poly.type
_entity_poly.pdbx_seq_one_letter_code
_entity_poly.pdbx_strand_id
1 'polypeptide(L)'
;MGWLLTAIALNPSLTTLTMIMYMTTTLATFMPIASTTKTITDLGTTWPLSPPTLAMTMITLMSLGGLPPLTGFMPKWLILKELSSTGLTTFAMLILMTSLPSLFFYIRLAYLTLLTTPPTTTNMEHKWRFKLNQPTHTAPMIMATMLLLPMTATLYTTT
;
A
#
# COMPACT_ATOMS: atom_id res chain seq x y z
N MET A 1 -7.41 -9.84 3.27
CA MET A 1 -8.26 -10.68 4.15
C MET A 1 -7.66 -12.04 4.47
N GLY A 2 -7.04 -12.78 3.53
CA GLY A 2 -6.40 -14.07 3.85
C GLY A 2 -5.41 -14.01 5.03
N TRP A 3 -4.51 -13.03 5.04
CA TRP A 3 -3.59 -12.75 6.17
C TRP A 3 -4.29 -12.42 7.50
N LEU A 4 -5.50 -11.86 7.45
CA LEU A 4 -6.26 -11.51 8.65
C LEU A 4 -6.88 -12.78 9.28
N LEU A 5 -7.38 -13.70 8.46
CA LEU A 5 -7.88 -15.00 8.93
C LEU A 5 -6.78 -15.82 9.60
N THR A 6 -5.57 -15.81 9.03
CA THR A 6 -4.42 -16.51 9.63
C THR A 6 -3.99 -15.85 10.95
N ALA A 7 -4.06 -14.52 11.05
CA ALA A 7 -3.77 -13.82 12.30
C ALA A 7 -4.77 -14.19 13.41
N ILE A 8 -6.06 -14.34 13.06
CA ILE A 8 -7.12 -14.71 14.03
C ILE A 8 -6.84 -16.07 14.67
N ALA A 9 -6.34 -17.02 13.89
CA ALA A 9 -6.00 -18.34 14.39
C ALA A 9 -4.77 -18.34 15.32
N LEU A 10 -3.91 -17.32 15.24
CA LEU A 10 -2.66 -17.25 15.99
C LEU A 10 -2.81 -16.47 17.29
N ASN A 11 -3.17 -15.19 17.20
CA ASN A 11 -3.24 -14.32 18.37
C ASN A 11 -4.15 -13.10 18.09
N PRO A 12 -5.11 -12.77 18.98
CA PRO A 12 -5.96 -11.60 18.83
C PRO A 12 -5.18 -10.28 18.70
N SER A 13 -4.04 -10.10 19.36
CA SER A 13 -3.20 -8.89 19.22
C SER A 13 -2.74 -8.65 17.79
N LEU A 14 -2.28 -9.70 17.10
CA LEU A 14 -1.87 -9.61 15.71
C LEU A 14 -3.05 -9.31 14.78
N THR A 15 -4.26 -9.73 15.13
CA THR A 15 -5.45 -9.39 14.35
C THR A 15 -5.76 -7.91 14.37
N THR A 16 -5.71 -7.28 15.55
CA THR A 16 -6.02 -5.87 15.69
C THR A 16 -4.98 -5.03 14.94
N LEU A 17 -3.70 -5.37 15.09
CA LEU A 17 -2.61 -4.75 14.36
C LEU A 17 -2.77 -4.88 12.83
N THR A 18 -3.00 -6.10 12.34
CA THR A 18 -3.14 -6.35 10.89
C THR A 18 -4.36 -5.62 10.31
N MET A 19 -5.45 -5.52 11.07
CA MET A 19 -6.62 -4.77 10.66
C MET A 19 -6.36 -3.25 10.62
N ILE A 20 -5.72 -2.68 11.64
CA ILE A 20 -5.36 -1.25 11.66
C ILE A 20 -4.42 -0.90 10.49
N MET A 21 -3.41 -1.74 10.24
CA MET A 21 -2.48 -1.53 9.11
C MET A 21 -3.18 -1.66 7.75
N TYR A 22 -4.14 -2.57 7.62
CA TYR A 22 -4.92 -2.71 6.39
C TYR A 22 -5.82 -1.48 6.15
N MET A 23 -6.50 -0.99 7.19
CA MET A 23 -7.37 0.19 7.05
C MET A 23 -6.59 1.47 6.74
N THR A 24 -5.44 1.68 7.38
CA THR A 24 -4.58 2.85 7.13
C THR A 24 -3.98 2.84 5.73
N THR A 25 -3.45 1.70 5.27
CA THR A 25 -2.88 1.58 3.92
C THR A 25 -3.91 1.72 2.81
N THR A 26 -5.11 1.14 2.98
CA THR A 26 -6.18 1.29 1.99
C THR A 26 -6.68 2.75 1.90
N LEU A 27 -6.92 3.41 3.04
CA LEU A 27 -7.28 4.83 3.05
C LEU A 27 -6.21 5.70 2.38
N ALA A 28 -4.94 5.46 2.67
CA ALA A 28 -3.82 6.19 2.07
C ALA A 28 -3.76 6.03 0.54
N THR A 29 -4.07 4.84 0.02
CA THR A 29 -4.06 4.59 -1.44
C THR A 29 -5.26 5.19 -2.17
N PHE A 30 -6.46 5.11 -1.58
CA PHE A 30 -7.68 5.55 -2.26
C PHE A 30 -7.90 7.06 -2.17
N MET A 31 -7.49 7.71 -1.09
CA MET A 31 -7.72 9.15 -0.89
C MET A 31 -7.18 10.04 -2.03
N PRO A 32 -5.95 9.84 -2.56
CA PRO A 32 -5.44 10.69 -3.64
C PRO A 32 -6.03 10.37 -5.02
N ILE A 33 -6.55 9.15 -5.21
CA ILE A 33 -7.06 8.61 -6.49
C ILE A 33 -8.58 8.80 -6.61
N ALA A 34 -9.28 9.01 -5.49
CA ALA A 34 -10.74 9.00 -5.38
C ALA A 34 -11.46 9.93 -6.36
N SER A 35 -10.91 11.13 -6.61
CA SER A 35 -11.54 12.17 -7.42
C SER A 35 -11.12 12.17 -8.89
N THR A 36 -10.02 11.51 -9.26
CA THR A 36 -9.35 11.77 -10.55
C THR A 36 -9.34 10.62 -11.53
N THR A 37 -9.37 9.35 -11.08
CA THR A 37 -8.92 8.25 -11.93
C THR A 37 -9.65 6.94 -11.63
N LYS A 38 -10.20 6.30 -12.67
CA LYS A 38 -10.83 4.97 -12.57
C LYS A 38 -10.09 3.89 -13.36
N THR A 39 -9.32 4.28 -14.36
CA THR A 39 -8.56 3.36 -15.21
C THR A 39 -7.05 3.57 -15.09
N ILE A 40 -6.26 2.57 -15.51
CA ILE A 40 -4.79 2.63 -15.53
C ILE A 40 -4.31 3.76 -16.45
N THR A 41 -4.98 3.95 -17.59
CA THR A 41 -4.67 5.03 -18.54
C THR A 41 -4.92 6.40 -17.92
N ASP A 42 -6.02 6.58 -17.19
CA ASP A 42 -6.30 7.85 -16.50
C ASP A 42 -5.22 8.15 -15.45
N LEU A 43 -4.80 7.12 -14.70
CA LEU A 43 -3.75 7.26 -13.69
C LEU A 43 -2.43 7.73 -14.31
N GLY A 44 -2.09 7.22 -15.50
CA GLY A 44 -0.94 7.66 -16.27
C GLY A 44 -0.99 9.14 -16.68
N THR A 45 -2.18 9.68 -16.96
CA THR A 45 -2.33 11.10 -17.31
C THR A 45 -2.14 12.05 -16.12
N THR A 46 -2.07 11.56 -14.88
CA THR A 46 -1.86 12.42 -13.70
C THR A 46 -0.40 12.82 -13.48
N TRP A 47 0.56 12.13 -14.11
CA TRP A 47 1.98 12.48 -14.06
C TRP A 47 2.27 13.94 -14.44
N PRO A 48 1.83 14.46 -15.61
CA PRO A 48 2.06 15.85 -15.99
C PRO A 48 1.24 16.87 -15.18
N LEU A 49 0.25 16.46 -14.38
CA LEU A 49 -0.54 17.37 -13.53
C LEU A 49 0.07 17.55 -12.16
N SER A 50 0.42 16.43 -11.54
CA SER A 50 0.92 16.41 -10.17
C SER A 50 1.85 15.20 -9.99
N PRO A 51 3.12 15.31 -10.41
CA PRO A 51 4.13 14.29 -10.16
C PRO A 51 4.23 13.82 -8.70
N PRO A 52 4.19 14.70 -7.67
CA PRO A 52 4.36 14.25 -6.29
C PRO A 52 3.21 13.37 -5.79
N THR A 53 1.97 13.63 -6.21
CA THR A 53 0.82 12.83 -5.77
C THR A 53 0.84 11.46 -6.44
N LEU A 54 1.25 11.36 -7.71
CA LEU A 54 1.47 10.07 -8.37
C LEU A 54 2.59 9.29 -7.68
N ALA A 55 3.74 9.91 -7.38
CA ALA A 55 4.83 9.23 -6.70
C ALA A 55 4.40 8.67 -5.33
N MET A 56 3.69 9.48 -4.53
CA MET A 56 3.19 9.05 -3.22
C MET A 56 2.15 7.93 -3.31
N THR A 57 1.23 7.98 -4.28
CA THR A 57 0.27 6.88 -4.50
C THR A 57 0.97 5.58 -4.89
N MET A 58 1.99 5.64 -5.75
CA MET A 58 2.75 4.44 -6.13
C MET A 58 3.48 3.81 -4.94
N ILE A 59 4.07 4.63 -4.06
CA ILE A 59 4.72 4.13 -2.85
C ILE A 59 3.67 3.50 -1.91
N THR A 60 2.48 4.09 -1.75
CA THR A 60 1.42 3.50 -0.91
C THR A 60 0.88 2.18 -1.47
N LEU A 61 0.78 2.04 -2.80
CA LEU A 61 0.43 0.79 -3.48
C LEU A 61 1.50 -0.29 -3.26
N MET A 62 2.78 0.09 -3.33
CA MET A 62 3.90 -0.79 -3.00
C MET A 62 3.85 -1.22 -1.52
N SER A 63 3.36 -0.36 -0.62
CA SER A 63 3.15 -0.70 0.80
C SER A 63 2.09 -1.77 0.98
N LEU A 64 0.96 -1.71 0.25
CA LEU A 64 -0.04 -2.80 0.22
C LEU A 64 0.57 -4.15 -0.25
N GLY A 65 1.53 -4.09 -1.18
CA GLY A 65 2.32 -5.23 -1.61
C GLY A 65 3.18 -5.84 -0.50
N GLY A 66 3.55 -5.07 0.52
CA GLY A 66 4.36 -5.50 1.65
C GLY A 66 5.84 -5.59 1.33
N LEU A 67 6.40 -4.54 0.73
CA LEU A 67 7.85 -4.44 0.50
C LEU A 67 8.60 -4.08 1.80
N PRO A 68 9.81 -4.62 2.02
CA PRO A 68 10.53 -4.55 3.30
C PRO A 68 10.86 -3.16 3.87
N PRO A 69 10.97 -2.05 3.10
CA PRO A 69 11.07 -0.72 3.70
C PRO A 69 9.73 -0.11 4.13
N LEU A 70 8.60 -0.69 3.73
CA LEU A 70 7.27 -0.11 3.90
C LEU A 70 6.46 -0.82 4.97
N THR A 71 5.47 -0.11 5.51
CA THR A 71 4.78 -0.55 6.73
C THR A 71 3.80 -1.70 6.49
N GLY A 72 3.32 -1.90 5.26
CA GLY A 72 2.52 -3.08 4.94
C GLY A 72 3.30 -4.40 4.97
N PHE A 73 4.64 -4.37 5.09
CA PHE A 73 5.43 -5.58 5.35
C PHE A 73 5.35 -6.05 6.81
N MET A 74 5.24 -5.11 7.75
CA MET A 74 5.18 -5.39 9.19
C MET A 74 4.16 -6.47 9.58
N PRO A 75 2.86 -6.39 9.23
CA PRO A 75 1.89 -7.41 9.61
C PRO A 75 2.20 -8.78 9.01
N LYS A 76 2.64 -8.83 7.75
CA LYS A 76 3.00 -10.09 7.08
C LYS A 76 4.20 -10.73 7.75
N TRP A 77 5.21 -9.94 8.07
CA TRP A 77 6.42 -10.40 8.74
C TRP A 77 6.14 -10.96 10.13
N LEU A 78 5.32 -10.27 10.93
CA LEU A 78 4.95 -10.75 12.26
C LEU A 78 4.12 -12.05 12.21
N ILE A 79 3.20 -12.18 11.24
CA ILE A 79 2.45 -13.43 11.05
C ILE A 79 3.41 -14.58 10.67
N LEU A 80 4.37 -14.33 9.77
CA LEU A 80 5.37 -15.34 9.40
C LEU A 80 6.24 -15.75 10.60
N LYS A 81 6.59 -14.80 11.47
CA LYS A 81 7.33 -15.08 12.70
C LYS A 81 6.55 -16.05 13.61
N GLU A 82 5.26 -15.80 13.86
CA GLU A 82 4.44 -16.70 14.69
C GLU A 82 4.16 -18.06 14.03
N LEU A 83 4.00 -18.10 12.70
CA LEU A 83 3.85 -19.37 12.00
C LEU A 83 5.12 -20.22 12.07
N SER A 84 6.30 -19.57 12.09
CA SER A 84 7.57 -20.27 12.24
C SER A 84 7.79 -20.77 13.68
N SER A 85 7.39 -20.02 14.70
CA SER A 85 7.51 -20.43 16.10
C SER A 85 6.56 -21.58 16.45
N THR A 86 5.38 -21.63 15.82
CA THR A 86 4.39 -22.73 15.98
C THR A 86 4.72 -23.98 15.16
N GLY A 87 5.83 -23.99 14.40
CA GLY A 87 6.26 -25.15 13.61
C GLY A 87 5.52 -25.33 12.28
N LEU A 88 4.63 -24.41 11.90
CA LEU A 88 3.83 -24.44 10.65
C LEU A 88 4.57 -23.78 9.48
N THR A 89 5.83 -24.15 9.26
CA THR A 89 6.72 -23.51 8.27
C THR A 89 6.27 -23.73 6.82
N THR A 90 5.70 -24.89 6.51
CA THR A 90 5.16 -25.20 5.17
C THR A 90 4.00 -24.29 4.80
N PHE A 91 3.12 -24.01 5.77
CA PHE A 91 1.99 -23.10 5.60
C PHE A 91 2.45 -21.65 5.45
N ALA A 92 3.46 -21.24 6.23
CA ALA A 92 4.08 -19.92 6.10
C ALA A 92 4.63 -19.67 4.68
N MET A 93 5.33 -20.65 4.11
CA MET A 93 5.85 -20.57 2.74
C MET A 93 4.74 -20.46 1.70
N LEU A 94 3.67 -21.24 1.86
CA LEU A 94 2.54 -21.21 0.92
C LEU A 94 1.85 -19.84 0.91
N ILE A 95 1.57 -19.27 2.09
CA ILE A 95 0.96 -17.95 2.19
C ILE A 95 1.89 -16.87 1.61
N LEU A 96 3.18 -16.95 1.87
CA LEU A 96 4.16 -16.01 1.29
C LEU A 96 4.13 -16.07 -0.23
N MET A 97 4.19 -17.27 -0.82
CA MET A 97 4.17 -17.45 -2.29
C MET A 97 2.87 -16.93 -2.92
N THR A 98 1.72 -17.12 -2.27
CA THR A 98 0.44 -16.56 -2.77
C THR A 98 0.36 -15.03 -2.72
N SER A 99 1.26 -14.37 -1.99
CA SER A 99 1.32 -12.90 -1.95
C SER A 99 2.16 -12.27 -3.08
N LEU A 100 2.99 -13.05 -3.77
CA LEU A 100 3.83 -12.54 -4.87
C LEU A 100 3.03 -12.11 -6.11
N PRO A 101 1.96 -12.82 -6.54
CA PRO A 101 1.16 -12.37 -7.68
C PRO A 101 0.48 -11.01 -7.49
N SER A 102 0.03 -10.69 -6.27
CA SER A 102 -0.56 -9.37 -5.98
C SER A 102 0.50 -8.26 -6.01
N LEU A 103 1.70 -8.54 -5.53
CA LEU A 103 2.84 -7.63 -5.63
C LEU A 103 3.23 -7.38 -7.10
N PHE A 104 3.22 -8.41 -7.95
CA PHE A 104 3.49 -8.25 -9.39
C PHE A 104 2.48 -7.30 -10.06
N PHE A 105 1.20 -7.39 -9.72
CA PHE A 105 0.18 -6.47 -10.23
C PHE A 105 0.49 -5.00 -9.85
N TYR A 106 0.88 -4.75 -8.60
CA TYR A 106 1.22 -3.39 -8.16
C TYR A 106 2.46 -2.83 -8.85
N ILE A 107 3.51 -3.65 -9.05
CA ILE A 107 4.71 -3.22 -9.78
C ILE A 107 4.37 -2.89 -11.24
N ARG A 108 3.56 -3.73 -11.90
CA ARG A 108 3.13 -3.47 -13.28
C ARG A 108 2.38 -2.14 -13.39
N LEU A 109 1.51 -1.86 -12.44
CA LEU A 109 0.76 -0.60 -12.41
C LEU A 109 1.72 0.59 -12.24
N ALA A 110 2.66 0.53 -11.30
CA ALA A 110 3.67 1.57 -11.11
C ALA A 110 4.55 1.77 -12.36
N TYR A 111 4.92 0.68 -13.03
CA TYR A 111 5.70 0.72 -14.27
C TYR A 111 4.99 1.52 -15.36
N LEU A 112 3.72 1.20 -15.63
CA LEU A 112 2.94 1.81 -16.70
C LEU A 112 2.66 3.30 -16.47
N THR A 113 2.58 3.75 -15.21
CA THR A 113 2.20 5.12 -14.87
C THR A 113 3.38 6.03 -14.58
N LEU A 114 4.41 5.53 -13.89
CA LEU A 114 5.54 6.33 -13.40
C LEU A 114 6.75 6.22 -14.34
N LEU A 115 7.12 5.00 -14.74
CA LEU A 115 8.38 4.74 -15.44
C LEU A 115 8.28 4.96 -16.95
N THR A 116 7.11 4.76 -17.56
CA THR A 116 6.96 4.80 -19.04
C THR A 116 6.14 5.97 -19.58
N THR A 117 5.85 6.99 -18.76
CA THR A 117 5.10 8.23 -19.11
C THR A 117 4.14 8.09 -20.31
N PRO A 118 2.89 7.64 -20.10
CA PRO A 118 1.96 7.39 -21.20
C PRO A 118 1.52 8.67 -21.92
N PRO A 119 1.01 8.56 -23.16
CA PRO A 119 0.65 9.72 -23.98
C PRO A 119 -0.46 10.55 -23.33
N THR A 120 -0.28 11.87 -23.36
CA THR A 120 -1.19 12.86 -22.76
C THR A 120 -2.15 13.44 -23.80
N THR A 121 -3.34 13.84 -23.36
CA THR A 121 -4.33 14.52 -24.24
C THR A 121 -4.10 16.03 -24.30
N THR A 122 -4.55 16.69 -25.37
CA THR A 122 -4.42 18.14 -25.56
C THR A 122 -5.10 18.96 -24.45
N ASN A 123 -6.16 18.43 -23.85
CA ASN A 123 -6.89 19.09 -22.76
C ASN A 123 -6.10 19.20 -21.44
N MET A 124 -4.92 18.57 -21.35
CA MET A 124 -4.10 18.59 -20.14
C MET A 124 -3.54 19.98 -19.81
N GLU A 125 -3.24 20.79 -20.83
CA GLU A 125 -2.74 22.16 -20.65
C GLU A 125 -3.76 23.07 -19.95
N HIS A 126 -5.06 22.82 -20.15
CA HIS A 126 -6.11 23.55 -19.44
C HIS A 126 -6.15 23.16 -17.95
N LYS A 127 -5.85 21.91 -17.62
CA LYS A 127 -5.88 21.40 -16.24
C LYS A 127 -4.72 21.89 -15.38
N TRP A 128 -3.57 22.28 -15.97
CA TRP A 128 -2.42 22.83 -15.26
C TRP A 128 -2.73 24.08 -14.43
N ARG A 129 -3.76 24.83 -14.83
CA ARG A 129 -4.19 26.06 -14.14
C ARG A 129 -4.96 25.78 -12.85
N PHE A 130 -5.50 24.58 -12.69
CA PHE A 130 -6.33 24.22 -11.54
C PHE A 130 -5.50 23.50 -10.48
N LYS A 131 -5.64 23.94 -9.22
CA LYS A 131 -5.04 23.25 -8.08
C LYS A 131 -5.87 22.02 -7.73
N LEU A 132 -5.19 20.88 -7.54
CA LEU A 132 -5.84 19.69 -7.00
C LEU A 132 -6.25 19.96 -5.55
N ASN A 133 -7.54 19.79 -5.25
CA ASN A 133 -8.02 19.83 -3.87
C ASN A 133 -7.89 18.43 -3.25
N GLN A 134 -6.87 18.21 -2.44
CA GLN A 134 -6.71 16.97 -1.68
C GLN A 134 -7.12 17.20 -0.22
N PRO A 135 -7.84 16.27 0.42
CA PRO A 135 -8.17 16.41 1.83
C PRO A 135 -6.88 16.43 2.67
N THR A 136 -6.85 17.28 3.70
CA THR A 136 -5.69 17.51 4.58
C THR A 136 -5.19 16.24 5.26
N HIS A 137 -6.07 15.25 5.45
CA HIS A 137 -5.75 13.96 6.04
C HIS A 137 -4.99 13.00 5.10
N THR A 138 -4.84 13.31 3.81
CA THR A 138 -4.07 12.47 2.86
C THR A 138 -2.60 12.36 3.24
N ALA A 139 -1.95 13.49 3.51
CA ALA A 139 -0.54 13.56 3.86
C ALA A 139 -0.17 12.72 5.10
N PRO A 140 -0.86 12.84 6.25
CA PRO A 140 -0.51 12.02 7.42
C PRO A 140 -0.78 10.53 7.18
N MET A 141 -1.82 10.15 6.42
CA MET A 141 -2.08 8.76 6.08
C MET A 141 -0.97 8.16 5.21
N ILE A 142 -0.51 8.89 4.19
CA ILE A 142 0.61 8.47 3.33
C ILE A 142 1.88 8.33 4.17
N MET A 143 2.17 9.29 5.04
CA MET A 143 3.34 9.25 5.92
C MET A 143 3.33 8.01 6.84
N ALA A 144 2.16 7.68 7.39
CA ALA A 144 1.96 6.48 8.19
C ALA A 144 2.23 5.19 7.41
N THR A 145 1.96 5.14 6.09
CA THR A 145 2.26 3.94 5.27
C THR A 145 3.74 3.72 4.95
N MET A 146 4.59 4.73 5.17
CA MET A 146 6.02 4.66 4.87
C MET A 146 6.88 4.49 6.12
N LEU A 147 6.56 5.19 7.21
CA LEU A 147 7.52 5.39 8.31
C LEU A 147 7.22 4.61 9.61
N LEU A 148 6.16 3.80 9.69
CA LEU A 148 5.82 3.05 10.91
C LEU A 148 6.66 1.78 11.16
N LEU A 149 7.52 1.35 10.21
CA LEU A 149 8.27 0.10 10.35
C LEU A 149 9.28 0.08 11.51
N PRO A 150 10.00 1.18 11.83
CA PRO A 150 10.83 1.25 13.04
C PRO A 150 10.02 1.18 14.34
N MET A 151 8.75 1.56 14.32
CA MET A 151 7.84 1.48 15.48
C MET A 151 7.19 0.10 15.65
N THR A 152 7.71 -0.92 14.96
CA THR A 152 7.20 -2.29 15.03
C THR A 152 7.14 -2.84 16.45
N ALA A 153 8.23 -2.65 17.22
CA ALA A 153 8.35 -3.18 18.57
C ALA A 153 7.30 -2.57 19.52
N THR A 154 7.11 -1.26 19.48
CA THR A 154 6.14 -0.59 20.35
C THR A 154 4.72 -1.02 20.03
N LEU A 155 4.36 -1.07 18.75
CA LEU A 155 3.02 -1.46 18.32
C LEU A 155 2.71 -2.90 18.72
N TYR A 156 3.62 -3.85 18.49
CA TYR A 156 3.43 -5.26 18.85
C TYR A 156 3.28 -5.48 20.36
N THR A 157 3.92 -4.66 21.20
CA THR A 157 3.78 -4.78 22.66
C THR A 157 2.48 -4.19 23.21
N THR A 158 1.86 -3.26 22.47
CA THR A 158 0.68 -2.51 22.94
C THR A 158 -0.65 -3.05 22.43
N THR A 159 -0.63 -3.78 21.31
CA THR A 159 -1.80 -4.42 20.71
C THR A 159 -1.91 -5.86 21.16
#